data_AF-A0A9P0Q6T1-F1
#
_entry.id   AF-A0A9P0Q6T1-F1
#
_cell.length_a   1.000
_cell.length_b   1.000
_cell.length_c   1.000
_cell.angle_alpha   90.00
_cell.angle_beta   90.00
_cell.angle_gamma   90.00
#
_symmetry.space_group_name_H-M   'P 1'
#
loop_
_entity.id
_entity.type
_entity.pdbx_description
1 polymer ?
#
loop_
_entity_poly.entity_id
_entity_poly.type
_entity_poly.pdbx_seq_one_letter_code
_entity_poly.pdbx_strand_id
1 'polypeptide(L)'
;MLFSESVLFICIFVSTLLVSFQICVCEDVKHMTKEERVLLREEARDMFYHAYNAYMENAYPADELMPLSCAGRYRGVSPNRGDIDDSMGNFSLTLIDTLDTLVVLGDLAEFAHAVKLVIKDVCFDNDIVVSVFETNIRVLGGLLSAHILTDYLQQRDGIMPWYKGELLSMAKDVGYRLLPAFNTTTGIPYARVNLKHGIKSDRLEYARETCTACAGSMILEMAALSRLTGEREFEERAHKAMDALWKMRHRGSDLMGTVLNVHSGDWVRRDSGVGAGIDSYYEYCLKAYILLGDNKYLNRFNRHYNAVMKYISQGPLLLDVHMHR
;
A
#
# COMPACT_ATOMS: atom_id res chain seq x y z
N MET A 1 10.49 69.56 32.32
CA MET A 1 9.39 68.62 32.64
C MET A 1 9.14 67.66 31.47
N LEU A 2 10.21 67.06 30.90
CA LEU A 2 10.15 66.21 29.69
C LEU A 2 10.91 64.89 29.83
N PHE A 3 11.50 64.60 30.99
CA PHE A 3 12.27 63.36 31.23
C PHE A 3 11.46 62.24 31.91
N SER A 4 10.21 62.52 32.34
CA SER A 4 9.40 61.55 33.09
C SER A 4 8.57 60.62 32.20
N GLU A 5 8.10 61.08 31.05
CA GLU A 5 7.21 60.28 30.19
C GLU A 5 7.97 59.22 29.37
N SER A 6 9.21 59.52 28.98
CA SER A 6 10.03 58.62 28.16
C SER A 6 10.45 57.35 28.92
N VAL A 7 10.73 57.46 30.21
CA VAL A 7 11.08 56.32 31.07
C VAL A 7 9.86 55.43 31.32
N LEU A 8 8.68 56.04 31.51
CA LEU A 8 7.43 55.29 31.68
C LEU A 8 7.06 54.51 30.41
N PHE A 9 7.23 55.11 29.22
CA PHE A 9 6.97 54.45 27.94
C PHE A 9 7.92 53.28 27.69
N ILE A 10 9.20 53.42 28.01
CA ILE A 10 10.19 52.34 27.90
C ILE A 10 9.86 51.21 28.88
N CYS A 11 9.47 51.51 30.11
CA CYS A 11 9.07 50.49 31.09
C CYS A 11 7.79 49.73 30.66
N ILE A 12 6.80 50.41 30.08
CA ILE A 12 5.58 49.78 29.54
C ILE A 12 5.91 48.94 28.30
N PHE A 13 6.80 49.41 27.43
CA PHE A 13 7.21 48.68 26.22
C PHE A 13 8.05 47.45 26.57
N VAL A 14 8.95 47.53 27.55
CA VAL A 14 9.77 46.40 28.01
C VAL A 14 8.91 45.38 28.77
N SER A 15 7.95 45.82 29.59
CA SER A 15 7.03 44.92 30.28
C SER A 15 6.06 44.22 29.33
N THR A 16 5.55 44.90 28.30
CA THR A 16 4.74 44.26 27.24
C THR A 16 5.56 43.31 26.38
N LEU A 17 6.85 43.60 26.11
CA LEU A 17 7.76 42.69 25.43
C LEU A 17 8.06 41.43 26.27
N LEU A 18 8.25 41.58 27.58
CA LEU A 18 8.48 40.46 28.50
C LEU A 18 7.23 39.58 28.68
N VAL A 19 6.04 40.18 28.74
CA VAL A 19 4.76 39.46 28.81
C VAL A 19 4.47 38.72 27.50
N SER A 20 4.81 39.31 26.35
CA SER A 20 4.69 38.62 25.05
C SER A 20 5.76 37.53 24.84
N PHE A 21 6.95 37.68 25.43
CA PHE A 21 7.96 36.60 25.46
C PHE A 21 7.56 35.43 26.37
N GLN A 22 6.78 35.69 27.43
CA GLN A 22 6.24 34.66 28.33
C GLN A 22 5.07 33.86 27.72
N ILE A 23 4.46 34.30 26.61
CA ILE A 23 3.39 33.55 25.94
C ILE A 23 3.95 32.58 24.88
N CYS A 24 5.25 32.67 24.56
CA CYS A 24 5.96 31.61 23.85
C CYS A 24 6.46 30.55 24.85
N VAL A 25 5.56 30.03 25.70
CA VAL A 25 5.78 28.73 26.32
C VAL A 25 5.74 27.75 25.16
N CYS A 26 6.90 27.21 24.79
CA CYS A 26 6.95 25.94 24.09
C CYS A 26 6.04 25.01 24.89
N GLU A 27 4.87 24.64 24.35
CA GLU A 27 4.10 23.55 24.92
C GLU A 27 5.06 22.38 25.04
N ASP A 28 5.40 22.00 26.28
CA ASP A 28 6.10 20.76 26.54
C ASP A 28 5.27 19.68 25.84
N VAL A 29 5.82 19.13 24.76
CA VAL A 29 5.19 18.04 24.03
C VAL A 29 5.01 16.93 25.05
N LYS A 30 3.78 16.77 25.56
CA LYS A 30 3.47 15.74 26.54
C LYS A 30 3.65 14.40 25.87
N HIS A 31 4.80 13.78 26.11
CA HIS A 31 5.06 12.42 25.68
C HIS A 31 4.13 11.48 26.44
N MET A 32 3.55 10.52 25.73
CA MET A 32 2.73 9.49 26.34
C MET A 32 3.53 8.72 27.40
N THR A 33 2.91 8.49 28.55
CA THR A 33 3.52 7.67 29.61
C THR A 33 3.70 6.22 29.14
N LYS A 34 4.50 5.42 29.86
CA LYS A 34 4.64 3.99 29.52
C LYS A 34 3.30 3.27 29.72
N GLU A 35 2.59 3.62 30.78
CA GLU A 35 1.31 3.05 31.19
C GLU A 35 0.24 3.36 30.13
N GLU A 36 0.18 4.60 29.66
CA GLU A 36 -0.72 5.03 28.59
C GLU A 36 -0.41 4.32 27.26
N ARG A 37 0.87 4.18 26.89
CA ARG A 37 1.25 3.42 25.68
C ARG A 37 0.85 1.95 25.75
N VAL A 38 0.99 1.33 26.92
CA VAL A 38 0.53 -0.06 27.12
C VAL A 38 -0.98 -0.13 27.02
N LEU A 39 -1.72 0.79 27.66
CA LEU A 39 -3.18 0.84 27.58
C LEU A 39 -3.67 0.95 26.13
N LEU A 40 -3.16 1.92 25.36
CA LEU A 40 -3.58 2.10 23.96
C LEU A 40 -3.17 0.93 23.06
N ARG A 41 -2.05 0.25 23.37
CA ARG A 41 -1.66 -0.97 22.65
C ARG A 41 -2.68 -2.10 22.88
N GLU A 42 -3.12 -2.30 24.12
CA GLU A 42 -4.13 -3.33 24.42
C GLU A 42 -5.49 -2.95 23.80
N GLU A 43 -5.87 -1.67 23.81
CA GLU A 43 -7.08 -1.19 23.14
C GLU A 43 -7.05 -1.47 21.63
N ALA A 44 -5.93 -1.21 20.96
CA ALA A 44 -5.75 -1.55 19.55
C ALA A 44 -5.84 -3.07 19.29
N ARG A 45 -5.33 -3.90 20.21
CA ARG A 45 -5.48 -5.36 20.13
C ARG A 45 -6.95 -5.78 20.28
N ASP A 46 -7.68 -5.19 21.21
CA ASP A 46 -9.10 -5.50 21.42
C ASP A 46 -9.95 -5.09 20.22
N MET A 47 -9.65 -3.94 19.60
CA MET A 47 -10.27 -3.51 18.34
C MET A 47 -10.02 -4.48 17.19
N PHE A 48 -8.79 -5.02 17.08
CA PHE A 48 -8.47 -6.04 16.09
C PHE A 48 -9.34 -7.28 16.29
N TYR A 49 -9.41 -7.85 17.50
CA TYR A 49 -10.20 -9.05 17.75
C TYR A 49 -11.70 -8.81 17.60
N HIS A 50 -12.19 -7.61 17.90
CA HIS A 50 -13.58 -7.25 17.60
C HIS A 50 -13.88 -7.41 16.09
N ALA A 51 -13.03 -6.85 15.22
CA ALA A 51 -13.19 -6.95 13.77
C ALA A 51 -12.93 -8.37 13.23
N TYR A 52 -11.85 -8.99 13.68
CA TYR A 52 -11.43 -10.33 13.24
C TYR A 52 -12.47 -11.39 13.60
N ASN A 53 -12.91 -11.44 14.86
CA ASN A 53 -13.90 -12.43 15.29
C ASN A 53 -15.22 -12.22 14.56
N ALA A 54 -15.65 -10.97 14.37
CA ALA A 54 -16.86 -10.67 13.61
C ALA A 54 -16.75 -11.15 12.15
N TYR A 55 -15.59 -11.01 11.52
CA TYR A 55 -15.34 -11.56 10.18
C TYR A 55 -15.40 -13.09 10.17
N MET A 56 -14.71 -13.75 11.11
CA MET A 56 -14.66 -15.20 11.20
C MET A 56 -16.04 -15.82 11.47
N GLU A 57 -16.87 -15.16 12.28
CA GLU A 57 -18.21 -15.63 12.63
C GLU A 57 -19.25 -15.38 11.53
N ASN A 58 -19.19 -14.23 10.83
CA ASN A 58 -20.30 -13.75 10.00
C ASN A 58 -19.99 -13.68 8.50
N ALA A 59 -18.71 -13.68 8.11
CA ALA A 59 -18.30 -13.41 6.74
C ALA A 59 -17.42 -14.48 6.12
N TYR A 60 -16.52 -15.13 6.87
CA TYR A 60 -15.68 -16.18 6.33
C TYR A 60 -16.53 -17.27 5.61
N PRO A 61 -16.20 -17.68 4.37
CA PRO A 61 -14.98 -17.38 3.59
C PRO A 61 -15.06 -16.19 2.60
N ALA A 62 -16.02 -15.30 2.75
CA ALA A 62 -16.15 -14.11 1.89
C ALA A 62 -14.91 -13.22 1.93
N ASP A 63 -14.76 -12.36 0.92
CA ASP A 63 -13.61 -11.44 0.84
C ASP A 63 -13.67 -10.35 1.92
N GLU A 64 -14.87 -9.86 2.25
CA GLU A 64 -15.08 -8.82 3.26
C GLU A 64 -16.32 -9.11 4.12
N LEU A 65 -16.35 -8.51 5.32
CA LEU A 65 -17.54 -8.42 6.16
C LEU A 65 -18.36 -7.17 5.79
N MET A 66 -19.69 -7.32 5.72
CA MET A 66 -20.63 -6.21 5.75
C MET A 66 -21.13 -6.06 7.20
N PRO A 67 -20.52 -5.17 8.02
CA PRO A 67 -20.68 -5.20 9.48
C PRO A 67 -22.07 -4.78 9.95
N LEU A 68 -22.78 -3.93 9.19
CA LEU A 68 -24.14 -3.51 9.57
C LEU A 68 -25.18 -4.60 9.36
N SER A 69 -24.96 -5.49 8.40
CA SER A 69 -25.87 -6.59 8.07
C SER A 69 -25.38 -7.94 8.58
N CYS A 70 -24.22 -7.99 9.25
CA CYS A 70 -23.55 -9.21 9.70
C CYS A 70 -23.50 -10.29 8.61
N ALA A 71 -23.03 -9.94 7.42
CA ALA A 71 -23.01 -10.86 6.28
C ALA A 71 -21.72 -10.75 5.47
N GLY A 72 -21.26 -11.87 4.91
CA GLY A 72 -20.13 -11.90 3.99
C GLY A 72 -20.43 -11.22 2.66
N ARG A 73 -19.45 -10.48 2.13
CA ARG A 73 -19.52 -9.85 0.81
C ARG A 73 -18.85 -10.72 -0.25
N TYR A 74 -19.65 -11.21 -1.19
CA TYR A 74 -19.18 -11.99 -2.33
C TYR A 74 -19.30 -11.20 -3.63
N ARG A 75 -18.28 -11.29 -4.48
CA ARG A 75 -18.26 -10.65 -5.80
C ARG A 75 -19.43 -11.16 -6.65
N GLY A 76 -20.24 -10.24 -7.15
CA GLY A 76 -21.39 -10.55 -8.01
C GLY A 76 -22.68 -10.97 -7.30
N VAL A 77 -22.67 -11.09 -5.97
CA VAL A 77 -23.88 -11.40 -5.16
C VAL A 77 -24.52 -10.12 -4.63
N SER A 78 -23.73 -9.23 -4.05
CA SER A 78 -24.19 -7.95 -3.53
C SER A 78 -24.18 -6.85 -4.61
N PRO A 79 -24.97 -5.77 -4.45
CA PRO A 79 -24.89 -4.61 -5.33
C PRO A 79 -23.46 -4.09 -5.47
N ASN A 80 -23.02 -3.87 -6.71
CA ASN A 80 -21.66 -3.49 -7.06
C ASN A 80 -21.32 -2.08 -6.53
N ARG A 81 -20.17 -1.93 -5.85
CA ARG A 81 -19.65 -0.66 -5.29
C ARG A 81 -18.67 0.08 -6.22
N GLY A 82 -18.68 -0.25 -7.50
CA GLY A 82 -17.70 0.22 -8.48
C GLY A 82 -16.33 -0.42 -8.29
N ASP A 83 -15.27 0.36 -8.56
CA ASP A 83 -13.88 -0.07 -8.52
C ASP A 83 -13.45 -0.67 -7.17
N ILE A 84 -14.13 -0.32 -6.07
CA ILE A 84 -13.86 -0.88 -4.73
C ILE A 84 -14.01 -2.40 -4.74
N ASP A 85 -15.00 -2.93 -5.45
CA ASP A 85 -15.21 -4.38 -5.48
C ASP A 85 -14.15 -5.10 -6.34
N ASP A 86 -13.30 -4.40 -7.09
CA ASP A 86 -12.28 -5.02 -7.93
C ASP A 86 -11.11 -5.59 -7.10
N SER A 87 -11.01 -5.24 -5.81
CA SER A 87 -10.13 -5.93 -4.86
C SER A 87 -10.60 -7.35 -4.54
N MET A 88 -11.89 -7.65 -4.75
CA MET A 88 -12.51 -8.92 -4.40
C MET A 88 -12.46 -9.90 -5.58
N GLY A 89 -11.82 -11.05 -5.36
CA GLY A 89 -11.72 -12.15 -6.32
C GLY A 89 -12.29 -13.49 -5.82
N ASN A 90 -13.10 -13.46 -4.76
CA ASN A 90 -13.63 -14.62 -4.02
C ASN A 90 -12.51 -15.55 -3.53
N PHE A 91 -11.52 -14.99 -2.84
CA PHE A 91 -10.33 -15.70 -2.34
C PHE A 91 -10.09 -15.44 -0.84
N SER A 92 -11.14 -15.08 -0.09
CA SER A 92 -11.08 -14.77 1.35
C SER A 92 -10.09 -13.64 1.65
N LEU A 93 -10.18 -12.53 0.90
CA LEU A 93 -9.28 -11.37 0.98
C LEU A 93 -8.92 -10.96 2.42
N THR A 94 -9.93 -10.71 3.28
CA THR A 94 -9.72 -10.29 4.67
C THR A 94 -8.90 -11.32 5.47
N LEU A 95 -9.12 -12.61 5.26
CA LEU A 95 -8.35 -13.66 5.96
C LEU A 95 -6.88 -13.62 5.56
N ILE A 96 -6.57 -13.42 4.26
CA ILE A 96 -5.20 -13.30 3.76
C ILE A 96 -4.52 -12.05 4.33
N ASP A 97 -5.19 -10.89 4.28
CA ASP A 97 -4.68 -9.61 4.81
C ASP A 97 -4.42 -9.65 6.33
N THR A 98 -5.06 -10.56 7.06
CA THR A 98 -4.96 -10.63 8.52
C THR A 98 -3.79 -11.49 9.02
N LEU A 99 -3.23 -12.38 8.17
CA LEU A 99 -2.31 -13.43 8.60
C LEU A 99 -1.10 -12.90 9.37
N ASP A 100 -0.42 -11.87 8.86
CA ASP A 100 0.77 -11.33 9.51
C ASP A 100 0.46 -10.54 10.79
N THR A 101 -0.71 -9.89 10.85
CA THR A 101 -1.17 -9.17 12.04
C THR A 101 -1.36 -10.10 13.22
N LEU A 102 -1.86 -11.33 13.00
CA LEU A 102 -1.94 -12.35 14.07
C LEU A 102 -0.56 -12.66 14.67
N VAL A 103 0.49 -12.70 13.84
CA VAL A 103 1.87 -12.89 14.29
C VAL A 103 2.37 -11.67 15.06
N VAL A 104 2.09 -10.45 14.58
CA VAL A 104 2.46 -9.19 15.26
C VAL A 104 1.81 -9.08 16.64
N LEU A 105 0.58 -9.55 16.79
CA LEU A 105 -0.14 -9.59 18.07
C LEU A 105 0.30 -10.76 18.97
N GLY A 106 1.10 -11.69 18.46
CA GLY A 106 1.60 -12.85 19.19
C GLY A 106 0.63 -14.03 19.27
N ASP A 107 -0.44 -14.03 18.50
CA ASP A 107 -1.43 -15.12 18.46
C ASP A 107 -1.07 -16.16 17.42
N LEU A 108 -0.02 -16.92 17.74
CA LEU A 108 0.55 -17.92 16.83
C LEU A 108 -0.37 -19.14 16.65
N ALA A 109 -1.27 -19.38 17.60
CA ALA A 109 -2.25 -20.46 17.51
C ALA A 109 -3.32 -20.11 16.47
N GLU A 110 -3.89 -18.92 16.53
CA GLU A 110 -4.86 -18.47 15.53
C GLU A 110 -4.20 -18.24 14.17
N PHE A 111 -2.97 -17.72 14.12
CA PHE A 111 -2.20 -17.65 12.87
C PHE A 111 -2.10 -19.03 12.19
N ALA A 112 -1.69 -20.06 12.94
CA ALA A 112 -1.57 -21.42 12.40
C ALA A 112 -2.92 -22.00 11.94
N HIS A 113 -4.02 -21.63 12.60
CA HIS A 113 -5.37 -22.00 12.21
C HIS A 113 -5.80 -21.29 10.93
N ALA A 114 -5.65 -19.96 10.86
CA ALA A 114 -5.96 -19.14 9.70
C ALA A 114 -5.18 -19.59 8.46
N VAL A 115 -3.89 -19.93 8.59
CA VAL A 115 -3.09 -20.47 7.47
C VAL A 115 -3.69 -21.78 6.93
N LYS A 116 -4.20 -22.68 7.79
CA LYS A 116 -4.87 -23.90 7.32
C LYS A 116 -6.15 -23.60 6.56
N LEU A 117 -6.93 -22.62 7.01
CA LEU A 117 -8.14 -22.19 6.32
C LEU A 117 -7.81 -21.59 4.94
N VAL A 118 -6.76 -20.76 4.86
CA VAL A 118 -6.28 -20.22 3.57
C VAL A 118 -5.88 -21.34 2.63
N ILE A 119 -5.05 -22.29 3.07
CA ILE A 119 -4.61 -23.42 2.24
C ILE A 119 -5.81 -24.28 1.78
N LYS A 120 -6.83 -24.43 2.63
CA LYS A 120 -7.98 -25.29 2.37
C LYS A 120 -9.00 -24.66 1.43
N ASP A 121 -9.34 -23.39 1.63
CA ASP A 121 -10.54 -22.79 1.05
C ASP A 121 -10.25 -21.74 -0.04
N VAL A 122 -9.01 -21.24 -0.14
CA VAL A 122 -8.66 -20.21 -1.14
C VAL A 122 -8.28 -20.84 -2.48
N CYS A 123 -8.89 -20.33 -3.56
CA CYS A 123 -8.58 -20.69 -4.94
C CYS A 123 -8.50 -19.43 -5.80
N PHE A 124 -7.50 -19.37 -6.69
CA PHE A 124 -7.34 -18.25 -7.63
C PHE A 124 -7.83 -18.56 -9.04
N ASP A 125 -8.35 -19.76 -9.30
CA ASP A 125 -8.91 -20.14 -10.62
C ASP A 125 -10.36 -19.69 -10.84
N ASN A 126 -10.64 -18.43 -10.50
CA ASN A 126 -11.96 -17.83 -10.62
C ASN A 126 -12.09 -17.05 -11.93
N ASP A 127 -13.22 -17.17 -12.63
CA ASP A 127 -13.55 -16.32 -13.78
C ASP A 127 -14.03 -14.93 -13.31
N ILE A 128 -13.11 -14.19 -12.69
CA ILE A 128 -13.35 -12.88 -12.09
C ILE A 128 -12.25 -11.92 -12.55
N VAL A 129 -12.67 -10.72 -12.96
CA VAL A 129 -11.77 -9.60 -13.21
C VAL A 129 -11.48 -8.91 -11.88
N VAL A 130 -10.19 -8.79 -11.57
CA VAL A 130 -9.66 -8.16 -10.35
C VAL A 130 -8.72 -7.00 -10.70
N SER A 131 -8.50 -6.12 -9.73
CA SER A 131 -7.47 -5.09 -9.77
C SER A 131 -6.09 -5.74 -9.61
N VAL A 132 -5.18 -5.48 -10.55
CA VAL A 132 -3.79 -5.97 -10.49
C VAL A 132 -3.07 -5.38 -9.29
N PHE A 133 -3.32 -4.09 -9.03
CA PHE A 133 -2.76 -3.36 -7.89
C PHE A 133 -3.20 -3.92 -6.55
N GLU A 134 -4.51 -4.05 -6.33
CA GLU A 134 -5.04 -4.54 -5.05
C GLU A 134 -4.64 -6.01 -4.82
N THR A 135 -4.70 -6.84 -5.86
CA THR A 135 -4.29 -8.25 -5.75
C THR A 135 -2.80 -8.38 -5.45
N ASN A 136 -1.95 -7.53 -6.01
CA ASN A 136 -0.51 -7.53 -5.70
C ASN A 136 -0.25 -7.15 -4.24
N ILE A 137 -0.75 -6.00 -3.78
CA ILE A 137 -0.38 -5.49 -2.46
C ILE A 137 -1.05 -6.26 -1.30
N ARG A 138 -2.26 -6.79 -1.51
CA ARG A 138 -3.03 -7.49 -0.48
C ARG A 138 -2.80 -9.00 -0.50
N VAL A 139 -3.08 -9.62 -1.65
CA VAL A 139 -3.05 -11.08 -1.77
C VAL A 139 -1.62 -11.59 -1.88
N LEU A 140 -0.87 -11.11 -2.88
CA LEU A 140 0.51 -11.55 -3.05
C LEU A 140 1.37 -11.10 -1.86
N GLY A 141 1.24 -9.84 -1.44
CA GLY A 141 1.88 -9.31 -0.24
C GLY A 141 1.59 -10.12 1.02
N GLY A 142 0.31 -10.38 1.33
CA GLY A 142 -0.11 -11.13 2.51
C GLY A 142 0.37 -12.58 2.51
N LEU A 143 0.29 -13.29 1.36
CA LEU A 143 0.79 -14.66 1.23
C LEU A 143 2.31 -14.75 1.41
N LEU A 144 3.06 -13.79 0.84
CA LEU A 144 4.52 -13.74 0.99
C LEU A 144 4.92 -13.40 2.42
N SER A 145 4.27 -12.41 3.04
CA SER A 145 4.50 -12.02 4.45
C SER A 145 4.27 -13.22 5.38
N ALA A 146 3.13 -13.90 5.25
CA ALA A 146 2.79 -15.07 6.04
C ALA A 146 3.73 -16.25 5.79
N HIS A 147 4.18 -16.47 4.55
CA HIS A 147 5.18 -17.49 4.25
C HIS A 147 6.51 -17.22 4.97
N ILE A 148 7.04 -16.00 4.86
CA ILE A 148 8.30 -15.59 5.49
C ILE A 148 8.22 -15.72 7.02
N LEU A 149 7.10 -15.29 7.61
CA LEU A 149 6.87 -15.41 9.04
C LEU A 149 6.75 -16.88 9.48
N THR A 150 6.09 -17.72 8.70
CA THR A 150 5.99 -19.15 9.01
C THR A 150 7.37 -19.82 8.96
N ASP A 151 8.16 -19.56 7.92
CA ASP A 151 9.53 -20.09 7.80
C ASP A 151 10.42 -19.62 8.97
N TYR A 152 10.34 -18.34 9.34
CA TYR A 152 11.04 -17.79 10.50
C TYR A 152 10.65 -18.49 11.81
N LEU A 153 9.35 -18.66 12.07
CA LEU A 153 8.83 -19.31 13.29
C LEU A 153 9.15 -20.81 13.32
N GLN A 154 9.17 -21.49 12.17
CA GLN A 154 9.62 -22.88 12.05
C GLN A 154 11.09 -23.02 12.43
N GLN A 155 11.96 -22.18 11.86
CA GLN A 155 13.41 -22.24 12.08
C GLN A 155 13.80 -21.86 13.52
N ARG A 156 13.13 -20.86 14.10
CA ARG A 156 13.45 -20.34 15.42
C ARG A 156 12.86 -21.17 16.55
N ASP A 157 11.56 -21.48 16.46
CA ASP A 157 10.76 -21.98 17.59
C ASP A 157 10.09 -23.34 17.30
N GLY A 158 10.28 -23.92 16.11
CA GLY A 158 9.68 -25.20 15.72
C GLY A 158 8.15 -25.17 15.58
N ILE A 159 7.59 -23.97 15.40
CA ILE A 159 6.15 -23.76 15.26
C ILE A 159 5.69 -24.15 13.85
N MET A 160 4.49 -24.73 13.73
CA MET A 160 3.92 -25.20 12.46
C MET A 160 4.82 -26.16 11.65
N PRO A 161 5.37 -27.25 12.22
CA PRO A 161 6.28 -28.16 11.50
C PRO A 161 5.62 -28.91 10.34
N TRP A 162 4.28 -28.84 10.25
CA TRP A 162 3.49 -29.42 9.17
C TRP A 162 3.51 -28.58 7.88
N TYR A 163 3.84 -27.29 7.97
CA TYR A 163 3.85 -26.36 6.84
C TYR A 163 5.06 -26.64 5.91
N LYS A 164 4.82 -26.68 4.60
CA LYS A 164 5.80 -27.08 3.59
C LYS A 164 5.98 -26.06 2.47
N GLY A 165 5.56 -24.80 2.69
CA GLY A 165 5.66 -23.75 1.68
C GLY A 165 4.40 -23.61 0.80
N GLU A 166 3.24 -24.07 1.28
CA GLU A 166 1.98 -23.98 0.56
C GLU A 166 1.63 -22.52 0.21
N LEU A 167 1.82 -21.58 1.15
CA LEU A 167 1.56 -20.15 0.89
C LEU A 167 2.50 -19.57 -0.19
N LEU A 168 3.75 -20.01 -0.27
CA LEU A 168 4.65 -19.59 -1.36
C LEU A 168 4.18 -20.16 -2.71
N SER A 169 3.68 -21.40 -2.71
CA SER A 169 3.10 -22.01 -3.92
C SER A 169 1.85 -21.26 -4.38
N MET A 170 1.01 -20.83 -3.44
CA MET A 170 -0.16 -19.99 -3.70
C MET A 170 0.23 -18.59 -4.19
N ALA A 171 1.22 -17.95 -3.57
CA ALA A 171 1.77 -16.66 -4.00
C ALA A 171 2.29 -16.74 -5.45
N LYS A 172 2.96 -17.83 -5.79
CA LYS A 172 3.42 -18.12 -7.16
C LYS A 172 2.25 -18.25 -8.15
N ASP A 173 1.19 -18.97 -7.81
CA ASP A 173 -0.02 -19.07 -8.65
C ASP A 173 -0.64 -17.69 -8.93
N VAL A 174 -0.81 -16.87 -7.88
CA VAL A 174 -1.30 -15.49 -8.04
C VAL A 174 -0.36 -14.67 -8.93
N GLY A 175 0.95 -14.74 -8.70
CA GLY A 175 1.95 -14.06 -9.51
C GLY A 175 1.80 -14.38 -10.99
N TYR A 176 1.67 -15.65 -11.35
CA TYR A 176 1.46 -16.07 -12.74
C TYR A 176 0.17 -15.55 -13.35
N ARG A 177 -0.91 -15.46 -12.56
CA ARG A 177 -2.19 -14.90 -13.01
C ARG A 177 -2.12 -13.39 -13.24
N LEU A 178 -1.23 -12.68 -12.54
CA LEU A 178 -1.00 -11.25 -12.74
C LEU A 178 -0.07 -10.94 -13.91
N LEU A 179 0.89 -11.82 -14.25
CA LEU A 179 1.86 -11.59 -15.32
C LEU A 179 1.27 -11.18 -16.69
N PRO A 180 0.13 -11.74 -17.16
CA PRO A 180 -0.50 -11.29 -18.41
C PRO A 180 -0.79 -9.78 -18.45
N ALA A 181 -1.02 -9.14 -17.30
CA ALA A 181 -1.28 -7.70 -17.23
C ALA A 181 -0.08 -6.87 -17.73
N PHE A 182 1.15 -7.37 -17.61
CA PHE A 182 2.37 -6.68 -18.05
C PHE A 182 2.64 -6.81 -19.55
N ASN A 183 1.79 -7.54 -20.29
CA ASN A 183 1.94 -7.72 -21.73
C ASN A 183 1.42 -6.50 -22.53
N THR A 184 2.04 -5.35 -22.28
CA THR A 184 1.76 -4.08 -22.95
C THR A 184 2.98 -3.61 -23.73
N THR A 185 2.79 -2.65 -24.64
CA THR A 185 3.89 -2.11 -25.46
C THR A 185 4.97 -1.46 -24.59
N THR A 186 4.58 -0.78 -23.52
CA THR A 186 5.51 -0.11 -22.59
C THR A 186 6.08 -1.05 -21.53
N GLY A 187 5.40 -2.16 -21.24
CA GLY A 187 5.67 -3.05 -20.10
C GLY A 187 5.03 -2.58 -18.79
N ILE A 188 4.25 -1.49 -18.82
CA ILE A 188 3.42 -1.03 -17.70
C ILE A 188 2.16 -1.90 -17.63
N PRO A 189 1.76 -2.43 -16.46
CA PRO A 189 0.64 -3.34 -16.38
C PRO A 189 -0.70 -2.66 -16.64
N TYR A 190 -1.64 -3.39 -17.24
CA TYR A 190 -3.06 -3.02 -17.19
C TYR A 190 -3.54 -2.90 -15.73
N ALA A 191 -4.52 -2.04 -15.47
CA ALA A 191 -5.10 -1.91 -14.13
C ALA A 191 -5.84 -3.16 -13.65
N ARG A 192 -6.32 -3.99 -14.59
CA ARG A 192 -7.18 -5.14 -14.32
C ARG A 192 -6.74 -6.38 -15.09
N VAL A 193 -7.03 -7.54 -14.52
CA VAL A 193 -6.78 -8.85 -15.13
C VAL A 193 -7.87 -9.83 -14.73
N ASN A 194 -8.26 -10.74 -15.63
CA ASN A 194 -9.10 -11.87 -15.26
C ASN A 194 -8.21 -13.00 -14.69
N LEU A 195 -8.53 -13.50 -13.49
CA LEU A 195 -7.71 -14.51 -12.82
C LEU A 195 -7.60 -15.84 -13.58
N LYS A 196 -8.60 -16.18 -14.40
CA LYS A 196 -8.64 -17.42 -15.21
C LYS A 196 -8.19 -17.21 -16.65
N HIS A 197 -8.58 -16.10 -17.26
CA HIS A 197 -8.41 -15.84 -18.69
C HIS A 197 -7.36 -14.76 -19.03
N GLY A 198 -6.73 -14.16 -18.01
CA GLY A 198 -5.75 -13.10 -18.18
C GLY A 198 -6.36 -11.84 -18.83
N ILE A 199 -5.68 -11.30 -19.84
CA ILE A 199 -6.11 -10.10 -20.59
C ILE A 199 -7.04 -10.41 -21.79
N LYS A 200 -7.32 -11.68 -22.07
CA LYS A 200 -8.15 -12.11 -23.22
C LYS A 200 -9.67 -12.06 -22.94
N SER A 201 -10.08 -11.52 -21.79
CA SER A 201 -11.50 -11.40 -21.45
C SER A 201 -12.14 -10.25 -22.21
N ASP A 202 -13.33 -10.46 -22.78
CA ASP A 202 -14.12 -9.43 -23.46
C ASP A 202 -14.35 -8.19 -22.58
N ARG A 203 -14.39 -8.37 -21.25
CA ARG A 203 -14.54 -7.29 -20.27
C ARG A 203 -13.34 -6.33 -20.23
N LEU A 204 -12.20 -6.72 -20.79
CA LEU A 204 -10.93 -5.97 -20.76
C LEU A 204 -10.51 -5.45 -22.14
N GLU A 205 -11.28 -5.73 -23.21
CA GLU A 205 -10.90 -5.44 -24.60
C GLU A 205 -10.49 -3.97 -24.80
N TYR A 206 -11.18 -3.04 -24.14
CA TYR A 206 -10.97 -1.58 -24.24
C TYR A 206 -10.14 -0.99 -23.10
N ALA A 207 -9.71 -1.79 -22.12
CA ALA A 207 -8.90 -1.28 -21.02
C ALA A 207 -7.51 -0.91 -21.53
N ARG A 208 -7.17 0.38 -21.50
CA ARG A 208 -5.89 0.92 -21.98
C ARG A 208 -5.21 1.84 -20.98
N GLU A 209 -5.85 2.09 -19.84
CA GLU A 209 -5.42 3.07 -18.85
C GLU A 209 -5.07 2.40 -17.53
N THR A 210 -4.11 2.98 -16.81
CA THR A 210 -3.77 2.61 -15.44
C THR A 210 -3.36 3.84 -14.65
N CYS A 211 -3.35 3.74 -13.33
CA CYS A 211 -2.86 4.81 -12.47
C CYS A 211 -1.36 4.65 -12.17
N THR A 212 -0.68 5.75 -11.83
CA THR A 212 0.76 5.71 -11.53
C THR A 212 1.10 4.84 -10.32
N ALA A 213 0.31 4.93 -9.25
CA ALA A 213 0.39 4.02 -8.11
C ALA A 213 0.15 2.56 -8.54
N CYS A 214 -0.91 2.32 -9.32
CA CYS A 214 -1.30 1.01 -9.80
C CYS A 214 -0.16 0.32 -10.59
N ALA A 215 0.58 1.08 -11.39
CA ALA A 215 1.70 0.58 -12.16
C ALA A 215 3.03 0.53 -11.38
N GLY A 216 3.22 1.44 -10.44
CA GLY A 216 4.46 1.66 -9.70
C GLY A 216 4.62 0.81 -8.45
N SER A 217 3.51 0.29 -7.92
CA SER A 217 3.46 -0.40 -6.63
C SER A 217 3.43 -1.91 -6.77
N MET A 218 4.39 -2.44 -7.54
CA MET A 218 4.51 -3.87 -7.88
C MET A 218 5.84 -4.49 -7.43
N ILE A 219 6.90 -3.68 -7.33
CA ILE A 219 8.28 -4.19 -7.29
C ILE A 219 8.62 -4.92 -5.99
N LEU A 220 8.03 -4.56 -4.85
CA LEU A 220 8.40 -5.19 -3.58
C LEU A 220 7.97 -6.66 -3.53
N GLU A 221 6.70 -6.91 -3.87
CA GLU A 221 6.09 -8.23 -3.83
C GLU A 221 6.64 -9.11 -4.96
N MET A 222 6.75 -8.56 -6.16
CA MET A 222 7.28 -9.29 -7.32
C MET A 222 8.77 -9.63 -7.16
N ALA A 223 9.56 -8.76 -6.53
CA ALA A 223 10.96 -9.06 -6.20
C ALA A 223 11.06 -10.12 -5.09
N ALA A 224 10.27 -10.01 -4.02
CA ALA A 224 10.22 -11.02 -2.97
C ALA A 224 9.82 -12.40 -3.54
N LEU A 225 8.78 -12.45 -4.38
CA LEU A 225 8.35 -13.68 -5.06
C LEU A 225 9.48 -14.28 -5.91
N SER A 226 10.17 -13.47 -6.71
CA SER A 226 11.27 -13.94 -7.57
C SER A 226 12.42 -14.52 -6.75
N ARG A 227 12.77 -13.88 -5.63
CA ARG A 227 13.88 -14.31 -4.77
C ARG A 227 13.55 -15.57 -3.99
N LEU A 228 12.31 -15.73 -3.54
CA LEU A 228 11.85 -16.91 -2.81
C LEU A 228 11.64 -18.12 -3.74
N THR A 229 11.18 -17.90 -4.97
CA THR A 229 10.91 -18.99 -5.94
C THR A 229 12.06 -19.31 -6.88
N GLY A 230 13.01 -18.39 -7.06
CA GLY A 230 14.06 -18.47 -8.07
C GLY A 230 13.61 -18.02 -9.47
N GLU A 231 12.36 -17.61 -9.65
CA GLU A 231 11.82 -17.23 -10.96
C GLU A 231 11.92 -15.72 -11.19
N ARG A 232 12.86 -15.33 -12.05
CA ARG A 232 13.23 -13.93 -12.24
C ARG A 232 12.18 -13.07 -12.94
N GLU A 233 11.22 -13.69 -13.62
CA GLU A 233 10.32 -12.94 -14.49
C GLU A 233 9.43 -11.95 -13.73
N PHE A 234 9.05 -12.24 -12.48
CA PHE A 234 8.23 -11.32 -11.69
C PHE A 234 8.98 -10.00 -11.40
N GLU A 235 10.21 -10.10 -10.87
CA GLU A 235 11.07 -8.94 -10.55
C GLU A 235 11.44 -8.17 -11.81
N GLU A 236 11.77 -8.87 -12.91
CA GLU A 236 12.13 -8.26 -14.18
C GLU A 236 10.98 -7.44 -14.79
N ARG A 237 9.74 -7.95 -14.72
CA ARG A 237 8.55 -7.25 -15.21
C ARG A 237 8.25 -6.00 -14.38
N ALA A 238 8.33 -6.09 -13.05
CA ALA A 238 8.11 -4.95 -12.18
C ALA A 238 9.21 -3.88 -12.32
N HIS A 239 10.48 -4.27 -12.49
CA HIS A 239 11.56 -3.33 -12.81
C HIS A 239 11.29 -2.60 -14.12
N LYS A 240 10.87 -3.33 -15.17
CA LYS A 240 10.55 -2.74 -16.47
C LYS A 240 9.44 -1.69 -16.37
N ALA A 241 8.40 -1.96 -15.59
CA ALA A 241 7.32 -1.00 -15.34
C ALA A 241 7.85 0.27 -14.63
N MET A 242 8.64 0.13 -13.57
CA MET A 242 9.27 1.25 -12.87
C MET A 242 10.20 2.07 -13.77
N ASP A 243 10.95 1.42 -14.66
CA ASP A 243 11.83 2.06 -15.61
C ASP A 243 11.07 2.81 -16.71
N ALA A 244 9.94 2.28 -17.16
CA ALA A 244 9.05 2.94 -18.10
C ALA A 244 8.43 4.20 -17.48
N LEU A 245 7.85 4.08 -16.29
CA LEU A 245 7.31 5.23 -15.53
C LEU A 245 8.35 6.32 -15.33
N TRP A 246 9.56 5.96 -14.89
CA TRP A 246 10.65 6.92 -14.70
C TRP A 246 10.96 7.73 -15.96
N LYS A 247 10.92 7.11 -17.15
CA LYS A 247 11.17 7.78 -18.43
C LYS A 247 10.02 8.70 -18.85
N MET A 248 8.81 8.46 -18.38
CA MET A 248 7.59 9.21 -18.73
C MET A 248 7.38 10.47 -17.89
N ARG A 249 8.14 10.65 -16.80
CA ARG A 249 8.08 11.87 -15.98
C ARG A 249 8.33 13.12 -16.82
N HIS A 250 7.75 14.24 -16.41
CA HIS A 250 8.01 15.51 -17.06
C HIS A 250 9.47 15.95 -16.85
N ARG A 251 10.21 16.20 -17.94
CA ARG A 251 11.66 16.46 -17.88
C ARG A 251 12.03 17.75 -17.14
N GLY A 252 11.12 18.74 -17.10
CA GLY A 252 11.40 20.04 -16.49
C GLY A 252 11.08 20.11 -14.99
N SER A 253 10.03 19.42 -14.56
CA SER A 253 9.57 19.44 -13.17
C SER A 253 9.89 18.16 -12.41
N ASP A 254 10.31 17.10 -13.10
CA ASP A 254 10.43 15.72 -12.61
C ASP A 254 9.09 15.10 -12.11
N LEU A 255 7.96 15.80 -12.22
CA LEU A 255 6.64 15.34 -11.80
C LEU A 255 6.05 14.25 -12.72
N MET A 256 5.08 13.51 -12.19
CA MET A 256 4.36 12.42 -12.86
C MET A 256 2.86 12.75 -12.91
N GLY A 257 2.15 12.31 -13.95
CA GLY A 257 0.69 12.38 -13.95
C GLY A 257 0.07 11.26 -13.12
N THR A 258 -1.24 11.31 -12.88
CA THR A 258 -1.97 10.27 -12.13
C THR A 258 -2.43 9.10 -13.00
N VAL A 259 -2.77 9.32 -14.28
CA VAL A 259 -3.26 8.24 -15.18
C VAL A 259 -2.58 8.32 -16.54
N LEU A 260 -2.19 7.16 -17.06
CA LEU A 260 -1.50 6.99 -18.33
C LEU A 260 -2.08 5.86 -19.17
N ASN A 261 -1.88 5.97 -20.48
CA ASN A 261 -2.15 4.89 -21.43
C ASN A 261 -0.99 3.88 -21.44
N VAL A 262 -1.28 2.59 -21.23
CA VAL A 262 -0.26 1.55 -21.09
C VAL A 262 0.44 1.16 -22.40
N HIS A 263 -0.11 1.55 -23.55
CA HIS A 263 0.50 1.28 -24.86
C HIS A 263 1.26 2.47 -25.42
N SER A 264 0.67 3.67 -25.38
CA SER A 264 1.34 4.88 -25.90
C SER A 264 2.30 5.50 -24.88
N GLY A 265 2.05 5.31 -23.59
CA GLY A 265 2.79 5.99 -22.51
C GLY A 265 2.33 7.44 -22.30
N ASP A 266 1.27 7.88 -22.97
CA ASP A 266 0.76 9.24 -22.83
C ASP A 266 -0.01 9.41 -21.53
N TRP A 267 0.20 10.56 -20.89
CA TRP A 267 -0.56 10.98 -19.72
C TRP A 267 -1.98 11.41 -20.10
N VAL A 268 -2.97 10.65 -19.62
CA VAL A 268 -4.41 10.92 -19.75
C VAL A 268 -4.84 11.94 -18.70
N ARG A 269 -4.46 11.71 -17.43
CA ARG A 269 -4.62 12.70 -16.34
C ARG A 269 -3.25 13.18 -15.90
N ARG A 270 -3.06 14.50 -16.02
CA ARG A 270 -1.77 15.19 -15.82
C ARG A 270 -1.70 15.93 -14.49
N ASP A 271 -2.73 15.80 -13.67
CA ASP A 271 -2.67 16.19 -12.28
C ASP A 271 -1.58 15.37 -11.59
N SER A 272 -0.84 16.03 -10.71
CA SER A 272 0.32 15.52 -9.99
C SER A 272 0.19 15.95 -8.55
N GLY A 273 0.27 14.98 -7.65
CA GLY A 273 0.17 15.19 -6.22
C GLY A 273 0.94 14.11 -5.47
N VAL A 274 0.62 13.96 -4.20
CA VAL A 274 1.10 12.86 -3.35
C VAL A 274 -0.05 11.99 -2.83
N GLY A 275 -1.26 12.21 -3.33
CA GLY A 275 -2.47 11.49 -2.92
C GLY A 275 -2.83 10.33 -3.84
N ALA A 276 -4.13 10.03 -3.87
CA ALA A 276 -4.68 8.85 -4.52
C ALA A 276 -4.28 8.74 -6.01
N GLY A 277 -3.82 7.54 -6.38
CA GLY A 277 -3.46 7.20 -7.77
C GLY A 277 -2.00 7.47 -8.13
N ILE A 278 -1.20 8.05 -7.23
CA ILE A 278 0.23 8.33 -7.44
C ILE A 278 1.09 8.10 -6.19
N ASP A 279 0.53 8.29 -4.99
CA ASP A 279 1.13 8.07 -3.67
C ASP A 279 2.22 6.97 -3.59
N SER A 280 1.80 5.71 -3.69
CA SER A 280 2.60 4.53 -3.39
C SER A 280 3.69 4.26 -4.43
N TYR A 281 3.65 4.90 -5.60
CA TYR A 281 4.80 4.89 -6.52
C TYR A 281 6.03 5.55 -5.88
N TYR A 282 5.86 6.67 -5.18
CA TYR A 282 6.95 7.32 -4.47
C TYR A 282 7.44 6.47 -3.30
N GLU A 283 6.51 5.89 -2.56
CA GLU A 283 6.79 4.94 -1.48
C GLU A 283 7.65 3.77 -1.98
N TYR A 284 7.27 3.15 -3.10
CA TYR A 284 7.98 2.02 -3.70
C TYR A 284 9.35 2.43 -4.26
N CYS A 285 9.54 3.68 -4.68
CA CYS A 285 10.89 4.17 -4.98
C CYS A 285 11.78 4.15 -3.74
N LEU A 286 11.32 4.56 -2.56
CA LEU A 286 12.15 4.49 -1.35
C LEU A 286 12.29 3.06 -0.83
N LYS A 287 11.17 2.34 -0.72
CA LYS A 287 11.17 0.97 -0.18
C LYS A 287 11.93 -0.02 -1.06
N ALA A 288 11.91 0.13 -2.39
CA ALA A 288 12.70 -0.74 -3.27
C ALA A 288 14.21 -0.51 -3.09
N TYR A 289 14.66 0.71 -2.80
CA TYR A 289 16.05 0.94 -2.42
C TYR A 289 16.39 0.21 -1.12
N ILE A 290 15.53 0.33 -0.10
CA ILE A 290 15.75 -0.32 1.20
C ILE A 290 15.78 -1.85 1.06
N LEU A 291 14.84 -2.44 0.31
CA LEU A 291 14.71 -3.88 0.15
C LEU A 291 15.76 -4.48 -0.79
N LEU A 292 16.06 -3.82 -1.91
CA LEU A 292 16.87 -4.39 -2.99
C LEU A 292 18.31 -3.86 -3.02
N GLY A 293 18.60 -2.74 -2.33
CA GLY A 293 19.91 -2.10 -2.31
C GLY A 293 20.27 -1.35 -3.60
N ASP A 294 19.33 -1.15 -4.53
CA ASP A 294 19.60 -0.52 -5.82
C ASP A 294 19.48 1.01 -5.75
N ASN A 295 20.62 1.69 -5.81
CA ASN A 295 20.74 3.14 -5.76
C ASN A 295 19.91 3.90 -6.82
N LYS A 296 19.52 3.24 -7.92
CA LYS A 296 18.65 3.89 -8.93
C LYS A 296 17.33 4.33 -8.30
N TYR A 297 16.80 3.58 -7.36
CA TYR A 297 15.52 3.86 -6.73
C TYR A 297 15.60 5.02 -5.74
N LEU A 298 16.67 5.08 -4.94
CA LEU A 298 16.94 6.23 -4.09
C LEU A 298 17.09 7.52 -4.91
N ASN A 299 17.78 7.45 -6.05
CA ASN A 299 17.92 8.59 -6.95
C ASN A 299 16.55 9.08 -7.46
N ARG A 300 15.68 8.14 -7.90
CA ARG A 300 14.31 8.45 -8.34
C ARG A 300 13.49 9.09 -7.22
N PHE A 301 13.53 8.51 -6.02
CA PHE A 301 12.83 9.05 -4.86
C PHE A 301 13.27 10.48 -4.56
N ASN A 302 14.59 10.73 -4.45
CA ASN A 302 15.11 12.06 -4.15
C ASN A 302 14.75 13.10 -5.21
N ARG A 303 14.71 12.70 -6.50
CA ARG A 303 14.27 13.56 -7.60
C ARG A 303 12.80 13.96 -7.45
N HIS A 304 11.93 12.99 -7.24
CA HIS A 304 10.50 13.22 -7.01
C HIS A 304 10.24 14.03 -5.74
N TYR A 305 10.93 13.70 -4.65
CA TYR A 305 10.81 14.42 -3.38
C TYR A 305 11.16 15.91 -3.55
N ASN A 306 12.27 16.22 -4.20
CA ASN A 306 12.65 17.61 -4.48
C ASN A 306 11.62 18.32 -5.37
N ALA A 307 11.05 17.63 -6.35
CA ALA A 307 9.99 18.17 -7.19
C ALA A 307 8.70 18.45 -6.39
N VAL A 308 8.26 17.49 -5.58
CA VAL A 308 7.09 17.64 -4.70
C VAL A 308 7.28 18.83 -3.75
N MET A 309 8.42 18.91 -3.08
CA MET A 309 8.70 20.03 -2.17
C MET A 309 8.77 21.38 -2.88
N LYS A 310 9.13 21.41 -4.16
CA LYS A 310 9.22 22.65 -4.94
C LYS A 310 7.89 23.10 -5.53
N TYR A 311 7.10 22.17 -6.06
CA TYR A 311 5.91 22.49 -6.88
C TYR A 311 4.59 22.21 -6.16
N ILE A 312 4.53 21.20 -5.30
CA ILE A 312 3.30 20.72 -4.64
C ILE A 312 3.18 21.29 -3.21
N SER A 313 4.30 21.42 -2.50
CA SER A 313 4.33 21.90 -1.11
C SER A 313 4.08 23.41 -1.02
N GLN A 314 3.00 23.80 -0.34
CA GLN A 314 2.68 25.19 -0.04
C GLN A 314 2.41 25.35 1.46
N GLY A 315 3.48 25.64 2.21
CA GLY A 315 3.40 25.77 3.67
C GLY A 315 2.94 24.46 4.33
N PRO A 316 1.83 24.45 5.09
CA PRO A 316 1.32 23.24 5.73
C PRO A 316 0.54 22.31 4.79
N LEU A 317 0.30 22.71 3.53
CA LEU A 317 -0.54 21.98 2.58
C LEU A 317 0.28 21.37 1.44
N LEU A 318 -0.18 20.20 0.97
CA LEU A 318 0.27 19.58 -0.27
C LEU A 318 -0.88 19.66 -1.27
N LEU A 319 -0.69 20.39 -2.36
CA LEU A 319 -1.73 20.68 -3.34
C LEU A 319 -1.45 19.98 -4.66
N ASP A 320 -2.49 19.41 -5.27
CA ASP A 320 -2.38 18.85 -6.61
C ASP A 320 -2.11 19.97 -7.63
N VAL A 321 -1.11 19.75 -8.47
CA VAL A 321 -0.69 20.67 -9.54
C VAL A 321 -0.71 19.95 -10.88
N HIS A 322 -0.75 20.70 -11.97
CA HIS A 322 -0.55 20.10 -13.28
C HIS A 322 0.93 19.78 -13.47
N MET A 323 1.29 18.55 -13.85
CA MET A 323 2.69 18.06 -13.88
C MET A 323 3.68 18.92 -14.72
N HIS A 324 3.17 19.76 -15.62
CA HIS A 324 3.96 20.66 -16.47
C HIS A 324 4.16 22.08 -15.89
N ARG A 325 3.52 22.43 -14.78
CA ARG A 325 3.48 23.79 -14.24
C ARG A 325 3.88 23.84 -12.77
#